data_AF-A0AA38FR04-F1
#
_entry.id   AF-A0AA38FR04-F1
#
_cell.length_a   1.000
_cell.length_b   1.000
_cell.length_c   1.000
_cell.angle_alpha   90.00
_cell.angle_beta   90.00
_cell.angle_gamma   90.00
#
_symmetry.space_group_name_H-M   'P 1'
#
loop_
_entity.id
_entity.type
_entity.pdbx_description
1 polymer ?
#
loop_
_entity_poly.entity_id
_entity_poly.type
_entity_poly.pdbx_seq_one_letter_code
_entity_poly.pdbx_strand_id
1 'polypeptide(L)' 'IRRKLDAQIRKEGLADGLMNVVDNLLCKHFILGMKPEIRQRVKYDHPATIERAKEIARRQEESMEEEPKEIAAK' A
#
# COMPACT_ATOMS: atom_id res chain seq x y z
N ILE A 1 26.21 15.40 -23.19
CA ILE A 1 24.75 15.64 -23.10
C ILE A 1 24.15 14.93 -21.89
N ARG A 2 24.31 13.60 -21.75
CA ARG A 2 23.78 12.79 -20.63
C ARG A 2 24.09 13.31 -19.21
N ARG A 3 25.35 13.67 -18.93
CA ARG A 3 25.77 14.19 -17.60
C ARG A 3 25.13 15.52 -17.17
N LYS A 4 24.70 16.37 -18.12
CA LYS A 4 24.03 17.65 -17.79
C LYS A 4 22.55 17.43 -17.46
N LEU A 5 21.93 16.44 -18.10
CA LEU A 5 20.54 16.05 -17.87
C LEU A 5 20.37 15.43 -16.47
N ASP A 6 21.26 14.50 -16.09
CA ASP A 6 21.25 13.90 -14.75
C ASP A 6 21.44 14.94 -13.63
N ALA A 7 22.25 15.96 -13.87
CA ALA A 7 22.46 17.05 -12.92
C ALA A 7 21.24 17.97 -12.79
N GLN A 8 20.50 18.23 -13.87
CA GLN A 8 19.25 19.00 -13.82
C GLN A 8 18.15 18.25 -13.08
N ILE A 9 18.00 16.94 -13.34
CA ILE A 9 17.01 16.10 -12.65
C ILE A 9 17.21 16.09 -11.13
N ARG A 10 18.48 16.03 -10.67
CA ARG A 10 18.80 16.11 -9.23
C ARG A 10 18.62 17.51 -8.65
N LYS A 11 18.80 18.57 -9.44
CA LYS A 11 18.77 19.96 -8.97
C LYS A 11 17.34 20.51 -8.83
N GLU A 12 16.38 19.95 -9.58
CA GLU A 12 14.97 20.39 -9.54
C GLU A 12 14.07 19.54 -8.62
N GLY A 13 14.61 18.53 -7.92
CA GLY A 13 13.80 17.65 -7.05
C GLY A 13 12.74 16.85 -7.82
N LEU A 14 12.81 16.85 -9.15
CA LEU A 14 11.83 16.27 -10.06
C LEU A 14 11.82 14.75 -9.94
N ALA A 15 12.98 14.12 -9.71
CA ALA A 15 13.07 12.69 -9.45
C ALA A 15 12.34 12.29 -8.17
N ASP A 16 12.54 13.02 -7.07
CA ASP A 16 11.91 12.70 -5.78
C ASP A 16 10.40 12.92 -5.83
N GLY A 17 9.93 13.97 -6.51
CA GLY A 17 8.51 14.20 -6.77
C GLY A 17 7.87 13.11 -7.63
N LEU A 18 8.55 12.66 -8.69
CA LEU A 18 8.03 11.61 -9.57
C LEU A 18 7.99 10.24 -8.87
N MET A 19 9.01 9.90 -8.09
CA MET A 19 9.07 8.66 -7.32
C MET A 19 7.92 8.58 -6.31
N ASN A 20 7.61 9.69 -5.62
CA ASN A 20 6.46 9.77 -4.73
C ASN A 20 5.12 9.55 -5.45
N VAL A 21 4.96 10.02 -6.70
CA VAL A 21 3.74 9.80 -7.48
C VAL A 21 3.61 8.32 -7.89
N VAL A 22 4.71 7.70 -8.33
CA VAL A 22 4.75 6.28 -8.70
C VAL A 22 4.42 5.40 -7.50
N ASP A 23 5.02 5.65 -6.35
CA ASP A 23 4.77 4.87 -5.13
C ASP A 23 3.32 5.01 -4.64
N ASN A 24 2.75 6.21 -4.72
CA ASN A 24 1.33 6.42 -4.41
C ASN A 24 0.41 5.66 -5.38
N LEU A 25 0.74 5.67 -6.67
CA LEU A 25 -0.04 4.95 -7.68
C LEU A 25 0.04 3.43 -7.47
N LEU A 26 1.24 2.90 -7.23
CA LEU A 26 1.46 1.49 -6.94
C LEU A 26 0.74 1.06 -5.64
N CYS A 27 0.80 1.87 -4.58
CA CYS A 27 0.06 1.63 -3.35
C CYS A 27 -1.45 1.56 -3.61
N LYS A 28 -1.99 2.50 -4.39
CA LYS A 28 -3.42 2.51 -4.76
C LYS A 28 -3.82 1.27 -5.54
N HIS A 29 -3.03 0.85 -6.54
CA HIS A 29 -3.31 -0.37 -7.30
C HIS A 29 -3.20 -1.63 -6.45
N PHE A 30 -2.22 -1.70 -5.55
CA PHE A 30 -2.08 -2.80 -4.60
C PHE A 30 -3.34 -2.95 -3.72
N ILE A 31 -3.83 -1.84 -3.15
CA ILE A 31 -5.07 -1.83 -2.36
C ILE A 31 -6.30 -2.25 -3.19
N LEU A 32 -6.38 -1.83 -4.45
CA LEU A 32 -7.46 -2.22 -5.36
C LEU A 32 -7.44 -3.71 -5.73
N GLY A 33 -6.30 -4.39 -5.58
CA GLY A 33 -6.19 -5.84 -5.79
C GLY A 33 -6.66 -6.69 -4.62
N MET A 34 -6.86 -6.10 -3.43
CA MET A 34 -7.23 -6.84 -2.22
C MET A 34 -8.70 -7.27 -2.21
N LYS A 35 -9.03 -8.33 -1.47
CA LYS A 35 -10.42 -8.73 -1.19
C LYS A 35 -11.19 -7.56 -0.56
N PRO A 36 -12.49 -7.37 -0.85
CA PRO A 36 -13.27 -6.23 -0.36
C PRO A 36 -13.21 -6.02 1.16
N GLU A 37 -13.23 -7.10 1.93
CA GLU A 37 -13.22 -7.13 3.40
C GLU A 37 -11.92 -6.54 3.95
N ILE A 38 -10.79 -6.92 3.35
CA ILE A 38 -9.46 -6.42 3.71
C ILE A 38 -9.26 -4.99 3.19
N ARG A 39 -9.71 -4.72 1.96
CA ARG A 39 -9.56 -3.44 1.28
C ARG A 39 -10.18 -2.30 2.06
N GLN A 40 -11.36 -2.49 2.65
CA GLN A 40 -12.01 -1.45 3.45
C GLN A 40 -11.13 -1.03 4.64
N ARG A 41 -10.55 -2.01 5.34
CA ARG A 41 -9.66 -1.75 6.47
C ARG A 41 -8.39 -1.03 6.04
N VAL A 42 -7.74 -1.54 5.00
CA VAL A 42 -6.50 -0.95 4.48
C VAL A 42 -6.72 0.47 3.94
N LYS A 43 -7.89 0.75 3.34
CA LYS A 43 -8.24 2.11 2.92
C LYS A 43 -8.47 3.06 4.10
N TYR A 44 -9.14 2.59 5.16
CA TYR A 44 -9.42 3.40 6.35
C TYR A 44 -8.14 3.88 7.04
N ASP A 45 -7.12 3.03 7.08
CA ASP A 45 -5.84 3.34 7.73
C ASP A 45 -4.89 4.20 6.88
N HIS A 46 -5.26 4.54 5.64
CA HIS A 46 -4.52 5.42 4.73
C HIS A 46 -2.98 5.20 4.71
N PRO A 47 -2.50 4.00 4.33
CA PRO A 47 -1.08 3.70 4.34
C PRO A 47 -0.30 4.58 3.34
N ALA A 48 0.76 5.23 3.84
CA ALA A 48 1.66 6.04 3.03
C ALA A 48 2.61 5.20 2.15
N THR A 49 2.77 3.91 2.44
CA THR A 49 3.66 3.00 1.71
C THR A 49 3.01 1.64 1.49
N ILE A 50 3.50 0.92 0.47
CA ILE A 50 3.05 -0.46 0.17
C ILE A 50 3.33 -1.39 1.35
N GLU A 51 4.48 -1.27 2.01
CA GLU A 51 4.82 -2.12 3.16
C GLU A 51 3.83 -1.93 4.31
N ARG A 52 3.38 -0.69 4.55
CA ARG A 52 2.34 -0.43 5.54
C ARG A 52 1.01 -1.04 5.12
N ALA A 53 0.65 -0.94 3.84
CA ALA A 53 -0.56 -1.57 3.30
C ALA A 53 -0.53 -3.11 3.46
N LYS A 54 0.62 -3.75 3.26
CA LYS A 54 0.82 -5.20 3.48
C LYS A 54 0.68 -5.58 4.96
N GLU A 55 1.25 -4.79 5.86
CA GLU A 55 1.16 -5.03 7.30
C GLU A 55 -0.30 -4.99 7.79
N ILE A 56 -1.06 -3.97 7.35
CA ILE A 56 -2.49 -3.84 7.70
C ILE A 56 -3.29 -5.00 7.10
N ALA A 57 -3.03 -5.35 5.84
CA ALA A 57 -3.72 -6.46 5.17
C ALA A 57 -3.50 -7.79 5.92
N ARG A 58 -2.26 -8.08 6.33
CA ARG A 58 -1.92 -9.30 7.07
C ARG A 58 -2.64 -9.38 8.41
N ARG A 59 -2.64 -8.29 9.18
CA ARG A 59 -3.37 -8.24 10.47
C ARG A 59 -4.87 -8.47 10.30
N GLN A 60 -5.44 -8.00 9.19
CA GLN A 60 -6.85 -8.21 8.88
C GLN A 60 -7.13 -9.65 8.43
N GLU A 61 -6.19 -10.31 7.76
CA GLU A 61 -6.31 -11.74 7.43
C GLU A 61 -6.21 -12.60 8.70
N GLU A 62 -5.26 -12.31 9.58
CA GLU A 62 -5.08 -12.99 10.87
C GLU A 62 -6.33 -12.85 11.76
N SER A 63 -6.91 -11.64 11.84
CA SER A 63 -8.13 -11.42 12.63
C SER A 63 -9.37 -12.10 12.07
N MET A 64 -9.43 -12.31 10.75
CA MET A 64 -10.50 -13.07 10.10
C MET A 64 -10.33 -14.59 10.27
N GLU A 65 -9.10 -15.08 10.44
CA GLU A 65 -8.83 -16.50 10.74
C GLU A 65 -9.12 -16.86 12.21
N GLU A 66 -9.00 -15.90 13.13
CA GLU A 66 -9.23 -16.12 14.57
C GLU A 66 -10.71 -16.05 15.01
N GLU A 67 -11.63 -15.56 14.18
CA GLU A 67 -13.07 -15.61 14.50
C GLU A 67 -13.67 -17.02 14.28
N PRO A 68 -14.47 -17.53 15.23
CA PRO A 68 -14.26 -18.87 15.75
C PRO A 68 -15.13 -19.94 15.08
N LYS A 69 -14.56 -21.13 14.87
CA LYS A 69 -15.27 -22.40 14.58
C LYS A 69 -16.15 -22.90 15.75
N GLU A 70 -16.58 -22.05 16.67
CA GLU A 70 -17.17 -22.44 17.96
C GLU A 70 -18.62 -21.99 18.16
N ILE A 71 -19.38 -21.79 17.07
CA ILE A 71 -20.83 -21.49 17.14
C ILE A 71 -21.65 -22.55 16.39
N ALA A 72 -21.26 -23.82 16.53
CA ALA A 72 -22.01 -24.95 15.99
C ALA A 72 -22.15 -26.07 17.04
N ALA A 73 -22.68 -25.73 18.21
CA ALA A 73 -23.22 -26.71 19.15
C ALA A 73 -24.42 -26.10 19.87
N LYS A 74 -25.61 -26.29 19.31
CA LYS A 74 -26.89 -26.18 20.00
C LYS A 74 -27.75 -27.38 19.62
#